data_AF-A0A7C7PYJ7-F1
#
_entry.id   AF-A0A7C7PYJ7-F1
#
_cell.length_a   1.000
_cell.length_b   1.000
_cell.length_c   1.000
_cell.angle_alpha   90.00
_cell.angle_beta   90.00
_cell.angle_gamma   90.00
#
_symmetry.space_group_name_H-M   'P 1'
#
loop_
_entity.id
_entity.type
_entity.pdbx_description
1 polymer ?
#
loop_
_entity_poly.entity_id
_entity_poly.type
_entity_poly.pdbx_seq_one_letter_code
_entity_poly.pdbx_strand_id
1 'polypeptide(L)'
;MNIALILTLTLTSPSAEDSWFSEDKFFHLAFSFGLVGLTYTGSRALDVPHDRALGGALFLSAALGLGKELRDSRRGDRFSWRDLAADGAGVLLGAWLATSQLR
;
A
#
# COMPACT_ATOMS: atom_id res chain seq x y z
N MET A 1 -4.58 21.62 8.82
CA MET A 1 -4.84 20.29 9.41
C MET A 1 -3.82 19.34 8.81
N ASN A 2 -2.76 19.03 9.56
CA ASN A 2 -1.55 18.39 9.01
C ASN A 2 -1.81 16.90 8.77
N ILE A 3 -1.81 16.45 7.52
CA ILE A 3 -1.95 15.02 7.14
C ILE A 3 -0.84 14.19 7.80
N ALA A 4 0.34 14.79 8.00
CA ALA A 4 1.45 14.20 8.74
C ALA A 4 1.11 13.88 10.21
N LEU A 5 0.19 14.62 10.83
CA LEU A 5 -0.17 14.43 12.24
C LEU A 5 -1.09 13.20 12.45
N ILE A 6 -1.96 12.92 11.48
CA ILE A 6 -2.81 11.71 11.49
C ILE A 6 -1.95 10.45 11.32
N LEU A 7 -0.84 10.55 10.56
CA LEU A 7 0.12 9.46 10.38
C LEU A 7 0.97 9.14 11.62
N THR A 8 1.00 10.02 12.64
CA THR A 8 1.94 9.90 13.76
C THR A 8 1.26 9.47 15.08
N LEU A 9 -0.07 9.51 15.16
CA LEU A 9 -0.82 9.31 16.43
C LEU A 9 -1.34 7.88 16.70
N THR A 10 -1.04 6.89 15.85
CA THR A 10 -1.55 5.51 15.99
C THR A 10 -0.51 4.49 16.49
N LEU A 11 0.65 4.90 16.98
CA LEU A 11 1.81 4.01 17.19
C LEU A 11 1.92 3.30 18.55
N THR A 12 0.86 3.22 19.37
CA THR A 12 0.89 2.35 20.56
C THR A 12 -0.46 1.71 20.83
N SER A 13 -0.90 0.84 19.93
CA SER A 13 -1.86 -0.20 20.30
C SER A 13 -1.07 -1.38 20.88
N PRO A 14 -1.41 -1.89 22.08
CA PRO A 14 -0.80 -3.10 22.62
C PRO A 14 -0.96 -4.22 21.59
N SER A 15 0.07 -5.06 21.44
CA SER A 15 0.17 -6.20 20.52
C SER A 15 -1.11 -7.05 20.51
N ALA A 16 -2.12 -6.60 19.77
CA ALA A 16 -3.21 -7.41 19.33
C ALA A 16 -2.56 -8.48 18.48
N GLU A 17 -2.86 -9.74 18.80
CA GLU A 17 -2.38 -10.90 18.06
C GLU A 17 -2.47 -10.61 16.56
N ASP A 18 -1.33 -10.66 15.84
CA ASP A 18 -1.30 -10.38 14.40
C ASP A 18 -2.26 -11.35 13.74
N SER A 19 -3.42 -10.86 13.32
CA SER A 19 -4.53 -11.64 12.78
C SER A 19 -4.61 -11.40 11.27
N TRP A 20 -4.98 -12.44 10.53
CA TRP A 20 -5.21 -12.32 9.09
C TRP A 20 -6.41 -11.43 8.75
N PHE A 21 -7.38 -11.35 9.66
CA PHE A 21 -8.59 -10.55 9.49
C PHE A 21 -8.66 -9.54 10.62
N SER A 22 -8.03 -8.38 10.39
CA SER A 22 -8.05 -7.26 11.32
C SER A 22 -8.24 -5.95 10.55
N GLU A 23 -8.64 -4.90 11.29
CA GLU A 23 -8.73 -3.54 10.76
C GLU A 23 -7.39 -3.06 10.19
N ASP A 24 -6.29 -3.44 10.81
CA ASP A 24 -4.93 -3.17 10.35
C ASP A 24 -4.67 -3.76 8.94
N LYS A 25 -5.00 -5.04 8.70
CA LYS A 25 -4.87 -5.66 7.37
C LYS A 25 -5.77 -5.02 6.33
N PHE A 26 -6.96 -4.55 6.72
CA PHE A 26 -7.83 -3.80 5.83
C PHE A 26 -7.18 -2.49 5.39
N PHE A 27 -6.53 -1.75 6.31
CA PHE A 27 -5.84 -0.51 5.96
C PHE A 27 -4.62 -0.74 5.06
N HIS A 28 -3.85 -1.80 5.27
CA HIS A 28 -2.77 -2.20 4.36
C HIS A 28 -3.29 -2.42 2.93
N LEU A 29 -4.32 -3.24 2.80
CA LEU A 29 -4.97 -3.50 1.51
C LEU A 29 -5.50 -2.23 0.87
N ALA A 30 -6.29 -1.43 1.61
CA ALA A 30 -6.94 -0.24 1.10
C ALA A 30 -5.94 0.84 0.70
N PHE A 31 -4.88 1.05 1.50
CA PHE A 31 -3.81 1.99 1.18
C PHE A 31 -3.07 1.58 -0.09
N SER A 32 -2.63 0.32 -0.17
CA SER A 32 -1.91 -0.20 -1.34
C SER A 32 -2.76 -0.18 -2.62
N PHE A 33 -4.04 -0.53 -2.52
CA PHE A 33 -5.02 -0.40 -3.61
C PHE A 33 -5.17 1.05 -4.08
N GLY A 34 -5.44 1.96 -3.14
CA GLY A 34 -5.64 3.38 -3.43
C GLY A 34 -4.40 4.03 -4.01
N LEU A 35 -3.22 3.64 -3.53
CA LEU A 35 -1.93 4.14 -4.02
C LEU A 35 -1.69 3.72 -5.48
N VAL A 36 -1.96 2.46 -5.85
CA VAL A 36 -1.88 2.05 -7.27
C VAL A 36 -2.83 2.89 -8.11
N GLY A 37 -4.09 3.04 -7.69
CA GLY A 37 -5.10 3.80 -8.43
C GLY A 37 -4.71 5.27 -8.62
N LEU A 38 -4.23 5.92 -7.55
CA LEU A 38 -3.82 7.32 -7.57
C LEU A 38 -2.56 7.54 -8.42
N THR A 39 -1.53 6.71 -8.24
CA THR A 39 -0.29 6.83 -9.03
C THR A 39 -0.52 6.52 -10.51
N TYR A 40 -1.32 5.49 -10.82
CA TYR A 40 -1.69 5.18 -12.20
C TYR A 40 -2.45 6.34 -12.83
N THR A 41 -3.57 6.76 -12.24
CA THR A 41 -4.43 7.81 -12.80
C THR A 41 -3.69 9.14 -12.92
N GLY A 42 -2.90 9.50 -11.90
CA GLY A 42 -2.04 10.69 -11.94
C GLY A 42 -1.01 10.63 -13.07
N SER A 43 -0.37 9.47 -13.28
CA SER A 43 0.57 9.28 -14.38
C SER A 43 -0.12 9.36 -15.74
N ARG A 44 -1.32 8.78 -15.88
CA ARG A 44 -2.12 8.86 -17.11
C ARG A 44 -2.56 10.29 -17.42
N ALA A 45 -2.89 11.08 -16.39
CA ALA A 45 -3.21 12.51 -16.54
C ALA A 45 -2.01 13.36 -16.99
N LEU A 46 -0.79 12.83 -16.90
CA LEU A 46 0.45 13.43 -17.39
C LEU A 46 0.94 12.78 -18.70
N ASP A 47 0.03 12.14 -19.45
CA ASP A 47 0.31 11.49 -20.73
C ASP A 47 1.36 10.36 -20.68
N VAL A 48 1.67 9.83 -19.49
CA VAL A 48 2.59 8.69 -19.36
C VAL A 48 1.93 7.45 -19.97
N PRO A 49 2.58 6.74 -20.91
CA PRO A 49 2.02 5.54 -21.55
C PRO A 49 1.57 4.48 -20.55
N HIS A 50 0.50 3.75 -20.89
CA HIS A 50 -0.17 2.79 -19.99
C HIS A 50 0.82 1.85 -19.28
N ASP A 51 1.70 1.18 -20.03
CA ASP A 51 2.64 0.20 -19.46
C ASP A 51 3.60 0.84 -18.45
N ARG A 52 4.04 2.09 -18.71
CA ARG A 52 4.92 2.84 -17.80
C ARG A 52 4.17 3.35 -16.58
N ALA A 53 2.95 3.85 -16.77
CA ALA A 53 2.09 4.32 -15.69
C ALA A 53 1.73 3.18 -14.73
N LEU A 54 1.32 2.03 -15.27
CA LEU A 54 1.01 0.83 -14.50
C LEU A 54 2.27 0.29 -13.81
N GLY A 55 3.35 0.06 -14.56
CA GLY A 55 4.60 -0.42 -14.00
C GLY A 55 5.14 0.46 -12.86
N GLY A 56 5.09 1.78 -13.04
CA GLY A 56 5.49 2.75 -12.01
C GLY A 56 4.59 2.70 -10.77
N ALA A 57 3.27 2.60 -10.95
CA ALA A 57 2.32 2.49 -9.84
C ALA A 57 2.52 1.19 -9.03
N LEU A 58 2.70 0.05 -9.71
CA LEU A 58 2.96 -1.23 -9.05
C LEU A 58 4.29 -1.22 -8.28
N PHE A 59 5.34 -0.69 -8.91
CA PHE A 59 6.65 -0.58 -8.27
C PHE A 59 6.61 0.31 -7.03
N LEU A 60 6.00 1.50 -7.13
CA LEU A 60 5.92 2.44 -6.02
C LEU A 60 5.16 1.83 -4.83
N SER A 61 3.99 1.24 -5.07
CA SER A 61 3.19 0.64 -4.00
C SER A 61 3.89 -0.55 -3.35
N ALA A 62 4.46 -1.47 -4.15
CA ALA A 62 5.19 -2.62 -3.63
C ALA A 62 6.45 -2.19 -2.84
N ALA A 63 7.18 -1.19 -3.31
CA ALA A 63 8.36 -0.67 -2.62
C ALA A 63 8.01 -0.01 -1.28
N LEU A 64 6.88 0.70 -1.19
CA LEU A 64 6.44 1.31 0.06
C LEU A 64 5.95 0.28 1.09
N GLY A 65 5.16 -0.71 0.67
CA GLY A 65 4.74 -1.81 1.56
C GLY A 65 5.92 -2.62 2.09
N LEU A 66 6.79 -3.11 1.19
CA LEU A 66 8.01 -3.82 1.60
C LEU A 66 8.94 -2.95 2.44
N GLY A 67 9.08 -1.68 2.09
CA GLY A 67 9.91 -0.71 2.81
C GLY A 67 9.42 -0.45 4.23
N LYS A 68 8.09 -0.43 4.46
CA LYS A 68 7.49 -0.34 5.79
C LYS A 68 7.93 -1.55 6.65
N GLU A 69 7.69 -2.76 6.17
CA GLU A 69 7.99 -3.98 6.93
C GLU A 69 9.49 -4.13 7.23
N LEU A 70 10.36 -3.75 6.28
CA LEU A 70 11.82 -3.69 6.49
C LEU A 70 12.20 -2.66 7.56
N ARG A 71 11.52 -1.51 7.58
CA ARG A 71 11.76 -0.45 8.57
C ARG A 71 11.33 -0.91 9.96
N ASP A 72 10.18 -1.57 10.07
CA ASP A 72 9.62 -2.05 11.34
C ASP A 72 10.53 -3.12 11.94
N SER A 73 11.00 -4.06 11.10
CA SER A 73 12.02 -5.04 11.49
C SER A 73 13.31 -4.42 12.02
N ARG A 74 13.72 -3.24 11.52
CA ARG A 74 14.92 -2.53 11.98
C ARG A 74 14.71 -1.73 13.27
N ARG A 75 13.47 -1.42 13.62
CA ARG A 75 13.11 -0.62 14.81
C ARG A 75 12.79 -1.46 16.04
N GLY A 76 12.88 -2.79 15.93
CA GLY A 76 12.59 -3.74 17.00
C GLY A 76 11.17 -4.30 16.96
N ASP A 77 10.34 -3.83 16.03
CA ASP A 77 9.06 -4.46 15.70
C ASP A 77 9.29 -5.67 14.78
N ARG A 78 8.28 -6.54 14.63
CA ARG A 78 8.39 -7.75 13.80
C ARG A 78 7.97 -7.45 12.37
N PHE A 79 8.76 -7.91 11.40
CA PHE A 79 8.32 -8.02 10.02
C PHE A 79 7.05 -8.87 9.94
N SER A 80 5.93 -8.31 9.45
CA SER A 80 4.70 -9.06 9.26
C SER A 80 4.55 -9.49 7.81
N TRP A 81 4.66 -10.80 7.58
CA TRP A 81 4.30 -11.41 6.30
C TRP A 81 2.81 -11.22 5.96
N ARG A 82 1.97 -10.99 6.97
CA ARG A 82 0.52 -10.80 6.78
C ARG A 82 0.21 -9.39 6.28
N ASP A 83 0.93 -8.39 6.78
CA ASP A 83 0.88 -7.02 6.26
C ASP A 83 1.36 -6.97 4.81
N LEU A 84 2.50 -7.60 4.53
CA LEU A 84 3.02 -7.69 3.16
C LEU A 84 2.03 -8.41 2.22
N ALA A 85 1.33 -9.45 2.70
CA ALA A 85 0.32 -10.14 1.92
C ALA A 85 -0.92 -9.25 1.66
N ALA A 86 -1.37 -8.48 2.65
CA ALA A 86 -2.45 -7.52 2.50
C ALA A 86 -2.08 -6.40 1.51
N ASP A 87 -0.85 -5.88 1.58
CA ASP A 87 -0.31 -4.92 0.60
C ASP A 87 -0.27 -5.52 -0.80
N GLY A 88 0.23 -6.75 -0.94
CA GLY A 88 0.24 -7.48 -2.21
C GLY A 88 -1.15 -7.65 -2.81
N ALA A 89 -2.14 -8.02 -1.99
CA ALA A 89 -3.54 -8.11 -2.43
C ALA A 89 -4.08 -6.75 -2.90
N GLY A 90 -3.80 -5.67 -2.15
CA GLY A 90 -4.17 -4.31 -2.54
C GLY A 90 -3.55 -3.89 -3.87
N VAL A 91 -2.24 -4.14 -4.06
CA VAL A 91 -1.53 -3.87 -5.32
C VAL A 91 -2.17 -4.62 -6.50
N LEU A 92 -2.45 -5.91 -6.34
CA LEU A 92 -3.06 -6.73 -7.39
C LEU A 92 -4.48 -6.26 -7.73
N LEU A 93 -5.29 -5.90 -6.73
CA LEU A 93 -6.63 -5.35 -6.95
C LEU A 93 -6.57 -4.01 -7.69
N GLY A 94 -5.62 -3.15 -7.32
CA GLY A 94 -5.40 -1.86 -8.00
C GLY A 94 -4.97 -2.06 -9.46
N ALA A 95 -4.06 -3.02 -9.70
CA ALA A 95 -3.62 -3.41 -11.04
C ALA A 95 -4.78 -3.93 -11.90
N TRP A 96 -5.59 -4.80 -11.31
CA TRP A 96 -6.78 -5.34 -11.96
C TRP A 96 -7.76 -4.23 -12.32
N LEU A 97 -8.04 -3.29 -11.43
CA LEU A 97 -8.92 -2.16 -11.72
C LEU A 97 -8.34 -1.28 -12.85
N ALA A 98 -7.06 -0.96 -12.80
CA ALA A 98 -6.37 -0.16 -13.81
C ALA A 98 -6.39 -0.81 -15.21
N THR A 99 -6.33 -2.14 -15.28
CA THR A 99 -6.33 -2.89 -16.54
C THR A 99 -7.73 -3.24 -17.06
N SER A 100 -8.73 -3.35 -16.18
CA SER A 100 -10.10 -3.75 -16.54
C SER A 100 -11.06 -2.60 -16.81
N GLN A 101 -10.90 -1.45 -16.13
CA GLN A 101 -11.87 -0.34 -16.20
C GLN A 101 -11.26 0.98 -16.70
N LEU A 102 -9.95 1.16 -16.59
CA LEU A 102 -9.26 2.44 -16.85
C LEU A 102 -8.34 2.40 -18.08
N ARG A 103 -8.68 1.57 -19.06
CA ARG A 103 -7.92 1.42 -20.31
C ARG A 103 -8.33 2.45 -21.36
#